data_AF-A0A7J7PRY9-F1
#
_entry.id   AF-A0A7J7PRY9-F1
#
_cell.length_a   1.000
_cell.length_b   1.000
_cell.length_c   1.000
_cell.angle_alpha   90.00
_cell.angle_beta   90.00
_cell.angle_gamma   90.00
#
_symmetry.space_group_name_H-M   'P 1'
#
loop_
_entity.id
_entity.type
_entity.pdbx_description
1 polymer ?
#
loop_
_entity_poly.entity_id
_entity_poly.type
_entity_poly.pdbx_seq_one_letter_code
_entity_poly.pdbx_strand_id
1 'polypeptide(L)'
;MYCVHACVLLLLQVGQPGLCRVLPIQRQIWELGHSTHICGILNITPDSFSDGGSHMPAAAAAAARAQQHAGLTAARAMARAGAQVIDVGGQSTRPGSQRLSAEQELARVLPVIRALREDSELVHVPVSVDTYHARVAEAAVAAGADMVNDVTGGLQDPAMLATAAKLGVPYCLMHMRGDLATMTQVQAAGVLRITGLNF
;
A
#
# COMPACT_ATOMS: atom_id res chain seq x y z
N MET A 1 20.52 4.64 5.68
CA MET A 1 20.04 5.46 4.55
C MET A 1 18.52 5.31 4.53
N TYR A 2 17.80 6.25 5.15
CA TYR A 2 16.33 6.19 5.24
C TYR A 2 15.74 6.65 3.91
N CYS A 3 15.05 5.76 3.20
CA CYS A 3 14.38 6.09 1.95
C CYS A 3 13.02 6.73 2.31
N VAL A 4 12.99 8.06 2.32
CA VAL A 4 11.76 8.83 2.50
C VAL A 4 11.10 8.95 1.12
N HIS A 5 10.23 8.01 0.76
CA HIS A 5 9.38 8.16 -0.42
C HIS A 5 8.24 9.13 -0.07
N ALA A 6 8.23 10.30 -0.71
CA ALA A 6 7.09 11.20 -0.68
C ALA A 6 6.07 10.75 -1.75
N CYS A 7 4.90 10.22 -1.36
CA CYS A 7 3.73 10.10 -2.26
C CYS A 7 3.27 11.55 -2.54
N VAL A 8 3.52 12.05 -3.75
CA VAL A 8 2.92 13.30 -4.23
C VAL A 8 1.66 12.92 -4.99
N LEU A 9 0.50 13.05 -4.34
CA LEU A 9 -0.80 12.84 -4.99
C LEU A 9 -1.06 13.99 -5.97
N LEU A 10 -0.91 13.74 -7.27
CA LEU A 10 -1.14 14.73 -8.33
C LEU A 10 -2.61 14.71 -8.76
N LEU A 11 -3.41 15.69 -8.33
CA LEU A 11 -4.81 15.84 -8.76
C LEU A 11 -5.00 17.16 -9.51
N LEU A 12 -5.39 17.03 -10.79
CA LEU A 12 -5.62 18.12 -11.75
C LEU A 12 -6.57 19.20 -11.17
N GLN A 13 -6.23 20.47 -11.38
CA GLN A 13 -6.95 21.64 -10.86
C GLN A 13 -8.25 21.87 -11.63
N VAL A 14 -9.38 21.49 -11.03
CA VAL A 14 -10.68 22.13 -11.33
C VAL A 14 -11.40 22.33 -9.99
N GLY A 15 -11.41 23.56 -9.48
CA GLY A 15 -12.14 23.91 -8.25
C GLY A 15 -12.73 25.31 -8.38
N GLN A 16 -14.05 25.42 -8.24
CA GLN A 16 -14.77 26.71 -8.19
C GLN A 16 -14.64 27.32 -6.78
N PRO A 17 -14.65 28.65 -6.64
CA PRO A 17 -14.70 29.30 -5.33
C PRO A 17 -15.87 28.78 -4.48
N GLY A 18 -15.61 28.39 -3.23
CA GLY A 18 -16.63 27.87 -2.30
C GLY A 18 -16.83 26.35 -2.32
N LEU A 19 -16.11 25.60 -3.17
CA LEU A 19 -16.09 24.13 -3.15
C LEU A 19 -14.74 23.62 -2.62
N CYS A 20 -14.75 22.66 -1.70
CA CYS A 20 -13.56 21.94 -1.27
C CYS A 20 -13.41 20.61 -2.04
N ARG A 21 -12.17 20.23 -2.35
CA ARG A 21 -11.89 18.90 -2.89
C ARG A 21 -11.78 17.94 -1.73
N VAL A 22 -12.43 16.78 -1.85
CA VAL A 22 -12.43 15.78 -0.80
C VAL A 22 -11.97 14.43 -1.32
N LEU A 23 -11.34 13.65 -0.45
CA LEU A 23 -11.05 12.23 -0.65
C LEU A 23 -11.88 11.42 0.34
N PRO A 24 -12.93 10.73 -0.12
CA PRO A 24 -13.60 9.72 0.69
C PRO A 24 -12.61 8.57 0.93
N ILE A 25 -12.38 8.24 2.20
CA ILE A 25 -11.55 7.10 2.58
C ILE A 25 -12.14 6.42 3.81
N GLN A 26 -12.37 5.12 3.72
CA GLN A 26 -13.01 4.34 4.77
C GLN A 26 -14.40 4.92 5.15
N ARG A 27 -14.56 5.49 6.35
CA ARG A 27 -15.79 6.16 6.82
C ARG A 27 -15.58 7.66 7.04
N GLN A 28 -14.54 8.22 6.41
CA GLN A 28 -14.08 9.59 6.59
C GLN A 28 -14.09 10.33 5.24
N ILE A 29 -14.09 11.66 5.33
CA ILE A 29 -13.96 12.56 4.19
C ILE A 29 -12.77 13.47 4.50
N TRP A 30 -11.68 13.35 3.74
CA TRP A 30 -10.50 14.19 3.93
C TRP A 30 -10.53 15.38 2.99
N GLU A 31 -10.42 16.60 3.53
CA GLU A 31 -10.28 17.81 2.73
C GLU A 31 -8.87 17.93 2.17
N LEU A 32 -8.78 17.87 0.84
CA LEU A 32 -7.51 17.91 0.14
C LEU A 32 -6.94 19.34 0.11
N GLY A 33 -5.68 19.48 0.51
CA GLY A 33 -4.96 20.75 0.51
C GLY A 33 -5.07 21.57 1.81
N HIS A 34 -5.76 21.06 2.83
CA HIS A 34 -5.92 21.74 4.11
C HIS A 34 -5.03 21.17 5.22
N SER A 35 -4.70 19.87 5.17
CA SER A 35 -3.91 19.21 6.21
C SER A 35 -2.99 18.16 5.62
N THR A 36 -1.84 17.97 6.27
CA THR A 36 -0.90 16.88 5.96
C THR A 36 -1.26 15.68 6.82
N HIS A 37 -1.50 14.54 6.19
CA HIS A 37 -1.76 13.29 6.89
C HIS A 37 -0.49 12.45 7.02
N ILE A 38 -0.32 11.79 8.17
CA ILE A 38 0.80 10.91 8.47
C ILE A 38 0.44 9.48 8.09
N CYS A 39 1.26 8.87 7.23
CA CYS A 39 1.15 7.46 6.86
C CYS A 39 2.18 6.61 7.63
N GLY A 40 1.70 5.61 8.36
CA GLY A 40 2.54 4.61 9.02
C GLY A 40 2.85 3.46 8.05
N ILE A 41 4.13 3.25 7.75
CA ILE A 41 4.55 2.19 6.81
C ILE A 41 4.74 0.87 7.56
N LEU A 42 3.92 -0.13 7.23
CA LEU A 42 3.98 -1.47 7.78
C LEU A 42 4.52 -2.46 6.74
N ASN A 43 5.83 -2.64 6.73
CA ASN A 43 6.48 -3.63 5.87
C ASN A 43 6.44 -5.02 6.49
N ILE A 44 5.82 -5.95 5.78
CA ILE A 44 5.65 -7.33 6.18
C ILE A 44 6.73 -8.19 5.50
N THR A 45 7.91 -8.27 6.14
CA THR A 45 9.04 -9.07 5.65
C THR A 45 9.33 -10.26 6.57
N PRO A 46 9.71 -11.43 6.00
CA PRO A 46 10.06 -12.62 6.78
C PRO A 46 11.26 -12.40 7.70
N ASP A 47 12.08 -11.38 7.43
CA ASP A 47 13.28 -11.03 8.20
C ASP A 47 13.01 -10.63 9.66
N SER A 48 11.75 -10.54 10.08
CA SER A 48 11.40 -10.35 11.49
C SER A 48 11.27 -11.66 12.28
N PHE A 49 11.00 -12.80 11.61
CA PHE A 49 10.78 -14.10 12.29
C PHE A 49 11.00 -15.29 11.34
N SER A 50 12.24 -15.71 11.07
CA SER A 50 12.52 -17.06 10.51
C SER A 50 14.03 -17.32 10.41
N ASP A 51 14.59 -18.02 11.41
CA ASP A 51 15.66 -18.99 11.14
C ASP A 51 15.09 -20.03 10.16
N GLY A 52 15.77 -20.25 9.02
CA GLY A 52 15.28 -21.02 7.87
C GLY A 52 14.76 -22.43 8.20
N GLY A 53 13.48 -22.53 8.53
CA GLY A 53 12.82 -23.74 9.01
C GLY A 53 11.87 -24.35 7.99
N SER A 54 12.07 -25.64 7.73
CA SER A 54 11.42 -26.55 6.81
C SER A 54 9.88 -26.54 6.83
N HIS A 55 9.30 -26.76 5.66
CA HIS A 55 7.88 -26.79 5.32
C HIS A 55 7.06 -27.85 6.09
N MET A 56 6.58 -27.51 7.29
CA MET A 56 5.43 -28.16 7.90
C MET A 56 4.23 -27.19 7.94
N PRO A 57 3.00 -27.63 7.60
CA PRO A 57 1.81 -26.76 7.62
C PRO A 57 1.58 -26.05 8.98
N ALA A 58 1.91 -26.73 10.09
CA ALA A 58 1.83 -26.15 11.43
C ALA A 58 2.84 -25.00 11.66
N ALA A 59 4.06 -25.13 11.12
CA ALA A 59 5.09 -24.09 11.22
C ALA A 59 4.72 -22.85 10.40
N ALA A 60 4.16 -23.04 9.20
CA ALA A 60 3.67 -21.94 8.36
C ALA A 60 2.51 -21.17 9.04
N ALA A 61 1.57 -21.89 9.67
CA ALA A 61 0.48 -21.25 10.42
C ALA A 61 0.99 -20.50 11.66
N ALA A 62 1.99 -21.02 12.36
CA ALA A 62 2.62 -20.33 13.49
C ALA A 62 3.34 -19.05 13.04
N ALA A 63 4.10 -19.11 11.94
CA ALA A 63 4.76 -17.95 11.35
C ALA A 63 3.76 -16.87 10.93
N ALA A 64 2.67 -17.25 10.26
CA ALA A 64 1.61 -16.32 9.88
C ALA A 64 0.96 -15.62 11.10
N ARG A 65 0.73 -16.36 12.20
CA ARG A 65 0.21 -15.77 13.46
C ARG A 65 1.21 -14.83 14.11
N ALA A 66 2.50 -15.19 14.15
CA ALA A 66 3.55 -14.33 14.69
C ALA A 66 3.65 -13.03 13.89
N GLN A 67 3.64 -13.13 12.57
CA GLN A 67 3.64 -11.97 11.66
C GLN A 67 2.40 -11.09 11.84
N GLN A 68 1.21 -11.69 11.98
CA GLN A 68 -0.02 -10.98 12.29
C GLN A 68 0.07 -10.22 13.62
N HIS A 69 0.58 -10.87 14.68
CA HIS A 69 0.74 -10.27 16.00
C HIS A 69 1.75 -9.11 16.00
N ALA A 70 2.88 -9.29 15.32
CA ALA A 70 3.89 -8.25 15.15
C ALA A 70 3.33 -7.07 14.35
N GLY A 71 2.61 -7.35 13.26
CA GLY A 71 1.94 -6.35 12.43
C GLY A 71 0.93 -5.51 13.23
N LEU A 72 0.07 -6.16 14.02
CA LEU A 72 -0.87 -5.47 14.91
C LEU A 72 -0.17 -4.59 15.95
N THR A 73 0.88 -5.12 16.58
CA THR A 73 1.63 -4.37 17.61
C THR A 73 2.26 -3.12 17.02
N ALA A 74 2.88 -3.23 15.84
CA ALA A 74 3.49 -2.10 15.16
C ALA A 74 2.43 -1.10 14.67
N ALA A 75 1.31 -1.57 14.13
CA ALA A 75 0.22 -0.70 13.68
C ALA A 75 -0.42 0.09 14.83
N ARG A 76 -0.65 -0.54 16.00
CA ARG A 76 -1.10 0.17 17.21
C ARG A 76 -0.10 1.23 17.64
N ALA A 77 1.20 0.89 17.65
CA ALA A 77 2.24 1.86 17.99
C ALA A 77 2.24 3.06 17.01
N MET A 78 2.09 2.81 15.71
CA MET A 78 1.97 3.85 14.69
C MET A 78 0.73 4.72 14.89
N ALA A 79 -0.43 4.11 15.13
CA ALA A 79 -1.69 4.83 15.38
C ALA A 79 -1.58 5.71 16.63
N ARG A 80 -1.05 5.18 17.74
CA ARG A 80 -0.80 5.97 18.96
C ARG A 80 0.22 7.10 18.75
N ALA A 81 1.16 6.93 17.83
CA ALA A 81 2.12 7.97 17.44
C ALA A 81 1.53 9.01 16.46
N GLY A 82 0.25 8.87 16.07
CA GLY A 82 -0.46 9.83 15.22
C GLY A 82 -0.54 9.45 13.75
N ALA A 83 -0.21 8.21 13.36
CA ALA A 83 -0.47 7.73 12.01
C ALA A 83 -1.99 7.71 11.74
N GLN A 84 -2.41 8.34 10.64
CA GLN A 84 -3.80 8.47 10.22
C GLN A 84 -4.17 7.48 9.11
N VAL A 85 -3.17 6.80 8.54
CA VAL A 85 -3.33 5.67 7.62
C VAL A 85 -2.18 4.70 7.86
N ILE A 86 -2.43 3.40 7.72
CA ILE A 86 -1.41 2.36 7.77
C ILE A 86 -1.24 1.79 6.35
N ASP A 87 -0.05 1.87 5.79
CA ASP A 87 0.28 1.31 4.46
C ASP A 87 0.98 -0.03 4.61
N VAL A 88 0.30 -1.09 4.18
CA VAL A 88 0.73 -2.48 4.37
C VAL A 88 1.38 -2.99 3.10
N GLY A 89 2.68 -3.24 3.15
CA GLY A 89 3.45 -3.78 2.03
C GLY A 89 3.95 -5.20 2.30
N GLY A 90 3.64 -6.15 1.41
CA GLY A 90 4.13 -7.53 1.53
C GLY A 90 5.49 -7.77 0.88
N GLN A 91 5.92 -6.84 0.04
CA GLN A 91 7.12 -6.93 -0.76
C GLN A 91 8.02 -5.70 -0.53
N SER A 92 9.34 -5.93 -0.52
CA SER A 92 10.29 -4.82 -0.56
C SER A 92 10.42 -4.27 -1.97
N THR A 93 10.23 -2.96 -2.12
CA THR A 93 10.51 -2.20 -3.36
C THR A 93 11.97 -1.74 -3.44
N ARG A 94 12.84 -2.18 -2.52
CA ARG A 94 14.28 -1.85 -2.52
C ARG A 94 14.97 -2.50 -3.73
N PRO A 95 15.89 -1.78 -4.41
CA PRO A 95 16.66 -2.36 -5.52
C PRO A 95 17.39 -3.64 -5.10
N GLY A 96 17.26 -4.69 -5.92
CA GLY A 96 17.87 -6.00 -5.67
C GLY A 96 17.08 -6.95 -4.75
N SER A 97 15.88 -6.57 -4.29
CA SER A 97 14.99 -7.50 -3.58
C SER A 97 14.48 -8.60 -4.51
N GLN A 98 14.28 -9.81 -3.95
CA GLN A 98 13.61 -10.88 -4.68
C GLN A 98 12.13 -10.52 -4.84
N ARG A 99 11.64 -10.52 -6.09
CA ARG A 99 10.22 -10.30 -6.38
C ARG A 99 9.40 -11.47 -5.86
N LEU A 100 8.30 -11.17 -5.19
CA LEU A 100 7.35 -12.16 -4.74
C LEU A 100 6.35 -12.45 -5.86
N SER A 101 5.83 -13.67 -5.91
CA SER A 101 4.60 -13.92 -6.65
C SER A 101 3.41 -13.27 -5.95
N ALA A 102 2.33 -13.01 -6.68
CA ALA A 102 1.09 -12.49 -6.09
C ALA A 102 0.60 -13.38 -4.94
N GLU A 103 0.71 -14.71 -5.04
CA GLU A 103 0.33 -15.64 -3.98
C GLU A 103 1.17 -15.47 -2.71
N GLN A 104 2.48 -15.26 -2.87
CA GLN A 104 3.38 -15.05 -1.74
C GLN A 104 3.10 -13.71 -1.06
N GLU A 105 2.82 -12.66 -1.83
CA GLU A 105 2.44 -11.36 -1.29
C GLU A 105 1.08 -11.42 -0.58
N LEU A 106 0.07 -12.06 -1.19
CA LEU A 106 -1.25 -12.31 -0.58
C LEU A 106 -1.12 -13.02 0.77
N ALA A 107 -0.31 -14.08 0.84
CA ALA A 107 -0.07 -14.84 2.06
C ALA A 107 0.55 -13.97 3.18
N ARG A 108 1.24 -12.88 2.82
CA ARG A 108 1.81 -11.94 3.79
C ARG A 108 0.83 -10.86 4.22
N VAL A 109 0.15 -10.21 3.27
CA VAL A 109 -0.65 -9.01 3.56
C VAL A 109 -2.05 -9.33 4.08
N LEU A 110 -2.71 -10.38 3.56
CA LEU A 110 -4.11 -10.65 3.91
C LEU A 110 -4.34 -10.94 5.40
N PRO A 111 -3.52 -11.78 6.08
CA PRO A 111 -3.70 -12.04 7.51
C PRO A 111 -3.56 -10.76 8.34
N VAL A 112 -2.63 -9.88 7.96
CA VAL A 112 -2.40 -8.60 8.65
C VAL A 112 -3.57 -7.66 8.43
N ILE A 113 -4.01 -7.45 7.19
CA ILE A 113 -5.13 -6.54 6.87
C ILE A 113 -6.40 -6.96 7.61
N ARG A 114 -6.75 -8.26 7.61
CA ARG A 114 -7.90 -8.78 8.35
C ARG A 114 -7.79 -8.50 9.84
N ALA A 115 -6.61 -8.74 10.41
CA ALA A 115 -6.38 -8.49 11.83
C ALA A 115 -6.51 -7.01 12.19
N LEU A 116 -5.98 -6.11 11.36
CA LEU A 116 -6.14 -4.65 11.54
C LEU A 116 -7.61 -4.23 11.52
N ARG A 117 -8.45 -4.93 10.74
CA ARG A 117 -9.89 -4.67 10.64
C ARG A 117 -10.70 -5.24 11.80
N GLU A 118 -10.26 -6.34 12.38
CA GLU A 118 -10.86 -6.95 13.58
C GLU A 118 -10.44 -6.23 14.88
N ASP A 119 -9.38 -5.45 14.84
CA ASP A 119 -8.85 -4.73 16.00
C ASP A 119 -9.68 -3.47 16.33
N SER A 120 -10.23 -3.42 17.55
CA SER A 120 -11.07 -2.30 18.00
C SER A 120 -10.37 -0.94 18.04
N GLU A 121 -9.06 -0.91 18.23
CA GLU A 121 -8.26 0.32 18.23
C GLU A 121 -7.94 0.79 16.81
N LEU A 122 -7.85 -0.13 15.84
CA LEU A 122 -7.42 0.18 14.47
C LEU A 122 -8.55 0.17 13.43
N VAL A 123 -9.75 -0.33 13.79
CA VAL A 123 -10.91 -0.44 12.90
C VAL A 123 -11.29 0.89 12.22
N HIS A 124 -10.95 2.02 12.83
CA HIS A 124 -11.23 3.36 12.32
C HIS A 124 -10.07 4.00 11.56
N VAL A 125 -8.87 3.40 11.59
CA VAL A 125 -7.69 3.89 10.87
C VAL A 125 -7.72 3.32 9.45
N PRO A 126 -7.78 4.16 8.39
CA PRO A 126 -7.64 3.71 7.00
C PRO A 126 -6.43 2.78 6.78
N VAL A 127 -6.62 1.75 5.96
CA VAL A 127 -5.56 0.82 5.57
C VAL A 127 -5.32 0.95 4.08
N SER A 128 -4.07 1.25 3.70
CA SER A 128 -3.58 1.19 2.33
C SER A 128 -2.87 -0.13 2.10
N VAL A 129 -2.96 -0.68 0.89
CA VAL A 129 -2.12 -1.80 0.44
C VAL A 129 -1.08 -1.29 -0.56
N ASP A 130 0.20 -1.46 -0.24
CA ASP A 130 1.33 -1.19 -1.13
C ASP A 130 1.57 -2.41 -2.00
N THR A 131 1.07 -2.36 -3.24
CA THR A 131 1.20 -3.45 -4.20
C THR A 131 1.11 -2.96 -5.63
N TYR A 132 1.83 -3.64 -6.51
CA TYR A 132 1.74 -3.47 -7.94
C TYR A 132 1.06 -4.66 -8.64
N HIS A 133 0.58 -5.66 -7.90
CA HIS A 133 -0.18 -6.79 -8.44
C HIS A 133 -1.68 -6.52 -8.33
N ALA A 134 -2.40 -6.51 -9.45
CA ALA A 134 -3.83 -6.21 -9.50
C ALA A 134 -4.64 -7.20 -8.64
N ARG A 135 -4.24 -8.48 -8.65
CA ARG A 135 -4.86 -9.53 -7.82
C ARG A 135 -4.68 -9.30 -6.32
N VAL A 136 -3.53 -8.74 -5.91
CA VAL A 136 -3.27 -8.42 -4.50
C VAL A 136 -4.14 -7.25 -4.07
N ALA A 137 -4.21 -6.19 -4.90
CA ALA A 137 -5.08 -5.04 -4.66
C ALA A 137 -6.54 -5.46 -4.49
N GLU A 138 -7.07 -6.29 -5.39
CA GLU A 138 -8.45 -6.79 -5.32
C GLU A 138 -8.74 -7.56 -4.02
N ALA A 139 -7.89 -8.53 -3.68
CA ALA A 139 -8.08 -9.34 -2.49
C ALA A 139 -7.87 -8.55 -1.18
N ALA A 140 -6.95 -7.58 -1.18
CA ALA A 140 -6.68 -6.73 -0.04
C ALA A 140 -7.87 -5.79 0.25
N VAL A 141 -8.45 -5.17 -0.77
CA VAL A 141 -9.66 -4.35 -0.62
C VAL A 141 -10.84 -5.22 -0.16
N ALA A 142 -11.02 -6.41 -0.73
CA ALA A 142 -12.03 -7.36 -0.24
C ALA A 142 -11.81 -7.79 1.22
N ALA A 143 -10.56 -7.77 1.71
CA ALA A 143 -10.22 -8.03 3.10
C ALA A 143 -10.34 -6.80 4.03
N GLY A 144 -10.62 -5.62 3.47
CA GLY A 144 -10.86 -4.38 4.20
C GLY A 144 -9.77 -3.31 4.08
N ALA A 145 -8.89 -3.39 3.07
CA ALA A 145 -8.09 -2.22 2.69
C ALA A 145 -9.01 -1.14 2.08
N ASP A 146 -8.71 0.12 2.39
CA ASP A 146 -9.48 1.31 2.01
C ASP A 146 -8.79 2.12 0.91
N MET A 147 -7.57 1.75 0.50
CA MET A 147 -6.79 2.44 -0.53
C MET A 147 -5.79 1.46 -1.17
N VAL A 148 -5.46 1.67 -2.44
CA VAL A 148 -4.35 1.00 -3.12
C VAL A 148 -3.22 2.00 -3.35
N ASN A 149 -1.99 1.63 -2.99
CA ASN A 149 -0.77 2.38 -3.28
C ASN A 149 0.06 1.57 -4.29
N ASP A 150 0.22 2.10 -5.50
CA ASP A 150 1.01 1.45 -6.55
C ASP A 150 2.20 2.34 -6.93
N VAL A 151 3.38 1.92 -6.48
CA VAL A 151 4.66 2.61 -6.75
C VAL A 151 4.98 2.69 -8.25
N THR A 152 4.39 1.81 -9.05
CA THR A 152 4.61 1.66 -10.49
C THR A 152 3.60 2.42 -11.33
N GLY A 153 2.52 2.90 -10.70
CA GLY A 153 1.46 3.65 -11.36
C GLY A 153 0.72 2.87 -12.45
N GLY A 154 0.56 1.56 -12.25
CA GLY A 154 -0.13 0.65 -13.17
C GLY A 154 0.74 0.10 -14.29
N LEU A 155 2.04 0.38 -14.30
CA LEU A 155 2.95 -0.05 -15.36
C LEU A 155 3.45 -1.50 -15.18
N GLN A 156 3.43 -2.03 -13.97
CA GLN A 156 3.97 -3.35 -13.67
C GLN A 156 2.95 -4.49 -13.88
N ASP A 157 1.66 -4.23 -13.66
CA ASP A 157 0.56 -5.16 -13.96
C ASP A 157 -0.48 -4.45 -14.86
N PRO A 158 -0.63 -4.88 -16.13
CA PRO A 158 -1.57 -4.27 -17.06
C PRO A 158 -3.03 -4.27 -16.61
N ALA A 159 -3.41 -5.15 -15.66
CA ALA A 159 -4.75 -5.20 -15.12
C ALA A 159 -4.98 -4.16 -14.00
N MET A 160 -3.93 -3.55 -13.43
CA MET A 160 -4.02 -2.74 -12.21
C MET A 160 -4.99 -1.58 -12.34
N LEU A 161 -4.89 -0.76 -13.39
CA LEU A 161 -5.75 0.42 -13.54
C LEU A 161 -7.23 0.04 -13.73
N ALA A 162 -7.50 -1.04 -14.48
CA ALA A 162 -8.87 -1.54 -14.65
C ALA A 162 -9.43 -2.12 -13.34
N THR A 163 -8.59 -2.77 -12.54
CA THR A 163 -8.95 -3.26 -11.21
C THR A 163 -9.21 -2.08 -10.26
N ALA A 164 -8.30 -1.10 -10.18
CA ALA A 164 -8.45 0.09 -9.33
C ALA A 164 -9.76 0.84 -9.60
N ALA A 165 -10.11 1.02 -10.88
CA ALA A 165 -11.38 1.64 -11.28
C ALA A 165 -12.62 0.88 -10.76
N LYS A 166 -12.57 -0.45 -10.70
CA LYS A 166 -13.68 -1.29 -10.20
C LYS A 166 -13.77 -1.31 -8.68
N LEU A 167 -12.64 -1.18 -7.98
CA LEU A 167 -12.59 -1.30 -6.52
C LEU A 167 -13.26 -0.12 -5.81
N GLY A 168 -13.37 1.04 -6.46
CA GLY A 168 -14.07 2.20 -5.90
C GLY A 168 -13.40 2.80 -4.65
N VAL A 169 -12.13 2.48 -4.43
CA VAL A 169 -11.30 3.03 -3.35
C VAL A 169 -10.26 4.01 -3.93
N PRO A 170 -9.75 4.95 -3.11
CA PRO A 170 -8.58 5.76 -3.47
C PRO A 170 -7.40 4.96 -4.04
N TYR A 171 -6.65 5.58 -4.95
CA TYR A 171 -5.47 5.00 -5.61
C TYR A 171 -4.30 6.01 -5.56
N CYS A 172 -3.21 5.74 -4.81
CA CYS A 172 -1.95 6.50 -4.95
C CYS A 172 -1.21 5.98 -6.18
N LEU A 173 -1.21 6.78 -7.25
CA LEU A 173 -0.37 6.58 -8.42
C LEU A 173 0.98 7.26 -8.16
N MET A 174 2.07 6.50 -8.13
CA MET A 174 3.40 7.09 -8.05
C MET A 174 4.10 7.11 -9.40
N HIS A 175 5.04 8.04 -9.54
CA HIS A 175 5.91 8.12 -10.70
C HIS A 175 7.24 7.43 -10.39
N MET A 176 7.59 6.44 -11.21
CA MET A 176 8.92 5.85 -11.27
C MET A 176 9.42 5.77 -12.72
N ARG A 177 10.74 5.66 -12.91
CA ARG A 177 11.37 5.45 -14.23
C ARG A 177 12.21 4.19 -14.19
N GLY A 178 12.19 3.44 -15.30
CA GLY A 178 12.71 2.08 -15.31
C GLY A 178 11.78 1.16 -14.54
N ASP A 179 12.34 0.13 -13.92
CA ASP A 179 11.62 -0.80 -13.06
C ASP A 179 12.27 -0.88 -11.67
N LEU A 180 11.75 -1.75 -10.79
CA LEU A 180 12.28 -1.90 -9.44
C LEU A 180 13.78 -2.27 -9.38
N ALA A 181 14.35 -2.83 -10.45
CA ALA A 181 15.75 -3.21 -10.51
C ALA A 181 16.64 -2.09 -11.09
N THR A 182 16.10 -1.27 -11.99
CA THR A 182 16.87 -0.32 -12.81
C THR A 182 16.63 1.14 -12.44
N MET A 183 15.67 1.45 -11.54
CA MET A 183 15.29 2.82 -11.20
C MET A 183 16.44 3.74 -10.75
N THR A 184 17.53 3.18 -10.22
CA THR A 184 18.70 3.94 -9.76
C THR A 184 19.70 4.27 -10.89
N GLN A 185 19.52 3.69 -12.07
CA GLN A 185 20.43 3.80 -13.21
C GLN A 185 19.89 4.70 -14.32
N VAL A 186 18.62 5.10 -14.23
CA VAL A 186 17.96 5.94 -15.25
C VAL A 186 18.17 7.42 -14.92
N GLN A 187 18.95 8.14 -15.73
CA GLN A 187 19.06 9.60 -15.64
C GLN A 187 17.84 10.29 -16.24
N ALA A 188 17.39 11.39 -15.62
CA ALA A 188 16.16 12.07 -16.01
C ALA A 188 16.33 12.93 -17.28
N ALA A 189 15.58 12.63 -18.34
CA ALA A 189 15.15 13.57 -19.38
C ALA A 189 13.63 13.43 -19.62
N GLY A 190 12.89 14.53 -19.83
CA GLY A 190 11.46 14.52 -20.18
C GLY A 190 10.45 14.73 -19.04
N VAL A 191 9.19 15.03 -19.40
CA VAL A 191 8.04 15.29 -18.50
C VAL A 191 7.14 14.05 -18.47
N LEU A 192 6.67 13.64 -17.28
CA LEU A 192 5.63 12.60 -17.16
C LEU A 192 4.33 13.10 -17.80
N ARG A 193 3.87 12.42 -18.85
CA ARG A 193 2.53 12.63 -19.40
C ARG A 193 1.61 11.52 -18.91
N ILE A 194 0.67 11.86 -18.04
CA ILE A 194 -0.45 10.98 -17.68
C ILE A 194 -1.48 11.09 -18.81
N THR A 195 -1.61 10.05 -19.64
CA THR A 195 -2.59 9.97 -20.74
C THR A 195 -3.42 8.71 -20.59
N GLY A 196 -4.73 8.78 -20.86
CA GLY A 196 -5.59 7.58 -20.91
C GLY A 196 -6.32 7.21 -19.62
N LEU A 197 -6.33 8.07 -18.60
CA LEU A 197 -7.26 7.91 -17.47
C LEU A 197 -8.64 8.41 -17.92
N ASN A 198 -9.41 7.52 -18.54
CA ASN A 198 -10.85 7.72 -18.72
C ASN A 198 -11.54 7.18 -17.47
N PHE A 199 -11.86 8.07 -16.53
CA PHE A 199 -12.73 7.76 -15.40
C PHE A 199 -14.19 7.82 -15.82
#